data_AF-A0A933WQW8-F1
#
_entry.id   AF-A0A933WQW8-F1
#
_cell.length_a   1.000
_cell.length_b   1.000
_cell.length_c   1.000
_cell.angle_alpha   90.00
_cell.angle_beta   90.00
_cell.angle_gamma   90.00
#
_symmetry.space_group_name_H-M   'P 1'
#
loop_
_entity.id
_entity.type
_entity.pdbx_description
1 polymer ?
#
loop_
_entity_poly.entity_id
_entity_poly.type
_entity_poly.pdbx_seq_one_letter_code
_entity_poly.pdbx_strand_id
1 'polypeptide(L)'
;MIKFLAQIYNPAIKSNIGTGGSTDHDVLVLSVFIANLIKIMFIVGAIGSFFMLLLGGFEYLTAGGEKDKIGAATKRISNALIGIVILLSGYALFRLINLVFGINILNLEVPVI
;
A
#
# COMPACT_ATOMS: atom_id res chain seq x y z
N MET A 1 -22.13 49.83 1.25
CA MET A 1 -21.08 49.18 0.44
C MET A 1 -21.07 47.70 0.81
N ILE A 2 -21.45 46.82 -0.11
CA ILE A 2 -21.94 45.47 0.17
C ILE A 2 -20.87 44.44 -0.18
N LYS A 3 -20.60 43.47 0.71
CA LYS A 3 -19.80 42.26 0.42
C LYS A 3 -20.71 41.20 -0.20
N PHE A 4 -20.81 41.18 -1.52
CA PHE A 4 -21.30 40.00 -2.26
C PHE A 4 -20.10 39.26 -2.85
N LEU A 5 -19.67 38.19 -2.21
CA LEU A 5 -18.91 37.10 -2.83
C LEU A 5 -19.59 35.78 -2.45
N ALA A 6 -20.87 35.64 -2.78
CA ALA A 6 -21.52 34.35 -2.74
C ALA A 6 -20.83 33.44 -3.76
N GLN A 7 -20.01 32.52 -3.27
CA GLN A 7 -19.47 31.43 -4.06
C GLN A 7 -20.66 30.65 -4.64
N ILE A 8 -20.85 30.73 -5.95
CA ILE A 8 -21.90 30.00 -6.65
C ILE A 8 -21.52 28.52 -6.60
N TYR A 9 -22.12 27.77 -5.67
CA TYR A 9 -21.97 26.32 -5.59
C TYR A 9 -22.88 25.67 -6.62
N ASN A 10 -22.30 25.28 -7.76
CA ASN A 10 -22.96 24.41 -8.73
C ASN A 10 -22.58 22.95 -8.41
N PRO A 11 -23.49 22.12 -7.88
CA PRO A 11 -23.21 20.73 -7.56
C PRO A 11 -22.90 19.86 -8.79
N ALA A 12 -23.13 20.35 -10.01
CA ALA A 12 -22.81 19.65 -11.25
C ALA A 12 -21.32 19.76 -11.66
N ILE A 13 -20.51 20.62 -11.02
CA ILE A 13 -19.07 20.71 -11.26
C ILE A 13 -18.33 20.42 -9.95
N LYS A 14 -17.69 19.25 -9.87
CA LYS A 14 -16.69 18.95 -8.83
C LYS A 14 -15.41 19.75 -9.11
N SER A 15 -15.45 21.07 -8.95
CA SER A 15 -14.26 21.88 -8.68
C SER A 15 -14.68 23.30 -8.30
N ASN A 16 -14.25 23.74 -7.13
CA ASN A 16 -14.37 25.11 -6.66
C ASN A 16 -13.47 26.01 -7.50
N ILE A 17 -13.99 26.55 -8.60
CA ILE A 17 -13.36 27.67 -9.31
C ILE A 17 -13.56 28.94 -8.49
N GLY A 18 -12.55 29.28 -7.68
CA GLY A 18 -12.52 30.56 -6.93
C GLY A 18 -11.89 30.55 -5.54
N THR A 19 -11.37 29.42 -5.04
CA THR A 19 -10.65 29.39 -3.76
C THR A 19 -9.19 29.05 -4.06
N GLY A 20 -8.28 29.94 -3.68
CA GLY A 20 -6.82 29.80 -3.87
C GLY A 20 -6.20 28.64 -3.10
N GLY A 21 -6.56 27.41 -3.48
CA GLY A 21 -5.95 26.15 -3.08
C GLY A 21 -5.40 25.39 -4.27
N SER A 22 -5.02 26.07 -5.36
CA SER A 22 -4.45 25.46 -6.56
C SER A 22 -2.91 25.32 -6.49
N THR A 23 -2.31 25.29 -5.29
CA THR A 23 -0.89 24.96 -5.13
C THR A 23 -0.63 23.53 -4.60
N ASP A 24 -1.67 22.76 -4.28
CA ASP A 24 -1.50 21.41 -3.72
C ASP A 24 -1.72 20.26 -4.72
N HIS A 25 -1.76 20.55 -6.01
CA HIS A 25 -1.86 19.48 -7.02
C HIS A 25 -0.54 18.71 -7.20
N ASP A 26 0.61 19.25 -6.79
CA ASP A 26 1.90 18.56 -6.98
C ASP A 26 2.23 17.61 -5.81
N VAL A 27 1.92 18.02 -4.58
CA VAL A 27 2.15 17.20 -3.37
C VAL A 27 1.10 16.09 -3.22
N LEU A 28 -0.16 16.36 -3.60
CA LEU A 28 -1.21 15.34 -3.58
C LEU A 28 -0.99 14.27 -4.65
N VAL A 29 -0.56 14.62 -5.86
CA VAL A 29 -0.30 13.63 -6.92
C VAL A 29 0.86 12.72 -6.54
N LEU A 30 1.94 13.26 -5.98
CA LEU A 30 3.07 12.44 -5.50
C LEU A 30 2.66 11.51 -4.36
N SER A 31 1.89 12.01 -3.39
CA SER A 31 1.41 11.19 -2.26
C SER A 31 0.49 10.05 -2.71
N VAL A 32 -0.45 10.31 -3.63
CA VAL A 32 -1.36 9.31 -4.18
C VAL A 32 -0.60 8.30 -5.05
N PHE A 33 0.36 8.76 -5.84
CA PHE A 33 1.21 7.88 -6.64
C PHE A 33 2.02 6.92 -5.76
N ILE A 34 2.68 7.44 -4.73
CA ILE A 34 3.46 6.62 -3.77
C ILE A 34 2.55 5.63 -3.03
N ALA A 35 1.38 6.07 -2.56
CA ALA A 35 0.43 5.20 -1.89
C ALA A 35 -0.05 4.05 -2.78
N ASN A 36 -0.35 4.33 -4.05
CA ASN A 36 -0.73 3.31 -5.03
C ASN A 36 0.43 2.37 -5.37
N LEU A 37 1.65 2.90 -5.51
CA LEU A 37 2.84 2.09 -5.76
C LEU A 37 3.08 1.10 -4.62
N ILE A 38 3.00 1.56 -3.37
CA ILE A 38 3.15 0.70 -2.19
C ILE A 38 2.06 -0.39 -2.20
N LYS A 39 0.78 -0.04 -2.46
CA LYS A 39 -0.31 -1.02 -2.54
C LYS A 39 -0.01 -2.11 -3.58
N ILE A 40 0.45 -1.73 -4.78
CA ILE A 40 0.82 -2.68 -5.84
C ILE A 40 1.99 -3.57 -5.39
N MET A 41 3.04 -2.99 -4.81
CA MET A 41 4.19 -3.75 -4.32
C MET A 41 3.79 -4.76 -3.24
N PHE A 42 2.86 -4.41 -2.35
CA PHE A 42 2.33 -5.33 -1.34
C PHE A 42 1.59 -6.51 -1.98
N ILE A 43 0.75 -6.26 -2.98
CA ILE A 43 0.01 -7.30 -3.69
C ILE A 43 0.98 -8.24 -4.42
N VAL A 44 1.91 -7.68 -5.20
CA VAL A 44 2.91 -8.46 -5.93
C VAL A 44 3.81 -9.24 -4.97
N GLY A 45 4.24 -8.62 -3.87
CA GLY A 45 5.05 -9.26 -2.84
C GLY A 45 4.32 -10.42 -2.15
N ALA A 46 3.03 -10.25 -1.84
CA ALA A 46 2.21 -11.28 -1.21
C ALA A 46 2.03 -12.49 -2.14
N ILE A 47 1.66 -12.23 -3.40
CA ILE A 47 1.51 -13.27 -4.42
C ILE A 47 2.84 -13.98 -4.66
N GLY A 48 3.92 -13.23 -4.86
CA GLY A 48 5.26 -13.78 -5.09
C GLY A 48 5.74 -14.66 -3.94
N SER A 49 5.58 -14.20 -2.69
CA SER A 49 5.96 -14.97 -1.51
C SER A 49 5.14 -16.24 -1.37
N PHE A 50 3.84 -16.19 -1.66
CA PHE A 50 2.96 -17.35 -1.64
C PHE A 50 3.37 -18.42 -2.67
N PHE A 51 3.64 -18.02 -3.92
CA PHE A 51 4.14 -18.94 -4.94
C PHE A 51 5.51 -19.53 -4.59
N MET A 52 6.39 -18.73 -4.02
CA MET A 52 7.72 -19.20 -3.61
C MET A 52 7.63 -20.23 -2.48
N LEU A 53 6.65 -20.09 -1.59
CA LEU A 53 6.35 -21.06 -0.54
C LEU A 53 5.81 -22.37 -1.13
N LEU A 54 4.87 -22.29 -2.09
CA LEU A 54 4.35 -23.48 -2.79
C LEU A 54 5.46 -24.24 -3.53
N LEU A 55 6.29 -23.54 -4.28
CA LEU A 55 7.41 -24.14 -5.00
C LEU A 55 8.43 -24.76 -4.05
N GLY A 56 8.78 -24.07 -2.95
CA GLY A 56 9.67 -24.61 -1.92
C GLY A 56 9.09 -25.85 -1.23
N GLY A 57 7.78 -25.86 -0.95
CA GLY A 57 7.09 -27.01 -0.38
C GLY A 57 7.05 -28.20 -1.34
N PHE A 58 6.78 -27.97 -2.63
CA PHE A 58 6.82 -29.02 -3.65
C PHE A 58 8.22 -29.58 -3.83
N GLU A 59 9.24 -28.72 -3.89
CA GLU A 59 10.65 -29.11 -3.95
C GLU A 59 11.08 -29.94 -2.72
N TYR A 60 10.57 -29.59 -1.53
CA TYR A 60 10.81 -30.35 -0.31
C TYR A 60 10.20 -31.75 -0.35
N LEU A 61 8.95 -31.86 -0.82
CA LEU A 61 8.25 -33.14 -0.95
C LEU A 61 8.89 -34.05 -2.02
N THR A 62 9.41 -33.47 -3.09
CA THR A 62 10.03 -34.22 -4.20
C THR A 62 11.52 -34.50 -4.01
N ALA A 63 12.16 -33.94 -2.97
CA ALA A 63 13.59 -34.11 -2.70
C ALA A 63 14.01 -35.55 -2.35
N GLY A 64 13.07 -36.42 -1.98
CA GLY A 64 13.29 -37.87 -1.88
C GLY A 64 14.40 -38.33 -0.91
N GLY A 65 14.83 -37.47 0.02
CA GLY A 65 15.91 -37.76 0.99
C GLY A 65 17.28 -37.24 0.61
N GLU A 66 17.45 -36.59 -0.55
CA GLU A 66 18.71 -35.98 -0.96
C GLU A 66 18.96 -34.70 -0.15
N LYS A 67 20.03 -34.70 0.68
CA LYS A 67 20.32 -33.61 1.63
C LYS A 67 20.45 -32.24 0.97
N ASP A 68 21.03 -32.17 -0.22
CA ASP A 68 21.23 -30.90 -0.93
C ASP A 68 19.90 -30.29 -1.38
N LYS A 69 18.99 -31.10 -1.94
CA LYS A 69 17.65 -30.66 -2.33
C LYS A 69 16.79 -30.28 -1.15
N ILE A 70 16.87 -31.03 -0.05
CA ILE A 70 16.17 -30.69 1.20
C ILE A 70 16.67 -29.35 1.74
N GLY A 71 17.99 -29.12 1.71
CA GLY A 71 18.59 -27.86 2.14
C GLY A 71 18.13 -26.68 1.27
N ALA A 72 18.15 -26.84 -0.05
CA ALA A 72 17.68 -25.82 -0.99
C ALA A 72 16.20 -25.49 -0.79
N ALA A 73 15.34 -26.52 -0.70
CA ALA A 73 13.90 -26.36 -0.47
C ALA A 73 13.61 -25.65 0.86
N THR A 74 14.29 -26.04 1.94
CA THR A 74 14.14 -25.41 3.27
C THR A 74 14.53 -23.95 3.25
N LYS A 75 15.62 -23.60 2.56
CA LYS A 75 16.05 -22.21 2.38
C LYS A 75 15.02 -21.41 1.59
N ARG A 76 14.44 -22.00 0.55
CA ARG A 76 13.39 -21.36 -0.26
C ARG A 76 12.12 -21.10 0.54
N ILE A 77 11.68 -22.07 1.35
CA ILE A 77 10.54 -21.92 2.27
C ILE A 77 10.82 -20.82 3.30
N SER A 78 12.02 -20.82 3.89
CA SER A 78 12.41 -19.81 4.88
C SER A 78 12.39 -18.40 4.29
N ASN A 79 12.93 -18.22 3.07
CA ASN A 79 12.90 -16.95 2.37
C ASN A 79 11.47 -16.49 2.05
N ALA A 80 10.60 -17.42 1.63
CA ALA A 80 9.19 -17.11 1.39
C ALA A 80 8.47 -16.67 2.68
N LEU A 81 8.76 -17.33 3.80
CA LEU A 81 8.20 -16.97 5.10
C LEU A 81 8.68 -15.58 5.55
N ILE A 82 9.96 -15.28 5.38
CA ILE A 82 10.53 -13.95 5.68
C ILE A 82 9.82 -12.87 4.84
N GLY A 83 9.57 -13.12 3.56
CA GLY A 83 8.80 -12.21 2.70
C GLY A 83 7.40 -11.93 3.26
N ILE A 84 6.69 -12.96 3.71
CA ILE A 84 5.36 -12.82 4.34
C ILE A 84 5.45 -12.02 5.65
N VAL A 85 6.45 -12.28 6.49
CA VAL A 85 6.66 -11.56 7.76
C VAL A 85 6.92 -10.07 7.51
N ILE A 86 7.70 -9.73 6.48
CA ILE A 86 7.97 -8.33 6.11
C ILE A 86 6.66 -7.63 5.69
N LEU A 87 5.83 -8.27 4.88
CA LEU A 87 4.54 -7.72 4.47
C LEU A 87 3.60 -7.51 5.67
N LEU A 88 3.51 -8.49 6.58
CA LEU A 88 2.71 -8.37 7.79
C LEU A 88 3.21 -7.22 8.69
N SER A 89 4.53 -7.09 8.84
CA SER A 89 5.17 -6.03 9.62
C SER A 89 4.91 -4.66 9.01
N GLY A 90 5.04 -4.52 7.68
CA GLY A 90 4.73 -3.28 6.98
C GLY A 90 3.27 -2.86 7.15
N TYR A 91 2.33 -3.81 7.02
CA TYR A 91 0.92 -3.54 7.28
C TYR A 91 0.66 -3.11 8.73
N ALA A 92 1.28 -3.78 9.70
CA ALA A 92 1.17 -3.43 11.11
C ALA A 92 1.68 -2.01 11.40
N LEU A 93 2.81 -1.62 10.79
CA LEU A 93 3.35 -0.27 10.89
C LEU A 93 2.39 0.78 10.32
N PHE A 94 1.82 0.55 9.13
CA PHE A 94 0.82 1.47 8.57
C PHE A 94 -0.39 1.63 9.48
N ARG A 95 -0.86 0.52 10.09
CA ARG A 95 -1.96 0.56 11.04
C ARG A 95 -1.62 1.34 12.30
N LEU A 96 -0.40 1.20 12.81
CA LEU A 96 0.10 1.96 13.97
C LEU A 96 0.14 3.47 13.65
N ILE A 97 0.62 3.84 12.47
CA ILE A 97 0.66 5.23 12.01
C ILE A 97 -0.77 5.80 11.90
N ASN A 98 -1.70 5.06 11.30
CA ASN A 98 -3.10 5.48 11.23
C ASN A 98 -3.70 5.70 12.63
N LEU A 99 -3.38 4.83 13.60
CA LEU A 99 -3.89 4.91 14.96
C LEU A 99 -3.32 6.12 15.73
N VAL A 100 -2.03 6.40 15.60
CA VAL A 100 -1.34 7.47 16.34
C VAL A 100 -1.63 8.84 15.74
N PHE A 101 -1.67 8.95 14.41
CA PHE A 101 -1.87 10.24 13.73
C PHE A 101 -3.33 10.51 13.35
N GLY A 102 -4.23 9.51 13.43
CA GLY A 102 -5.65 9.68 13.08
C GLY A 102 -5.93 9.95 11.60
N ILE A 103 -4.91 9.88 10.75
CA ILE A 103 -5.00 10.12 9.30
C ILE A 103 -4.98 8.78 8.60
N ASN A 104 -6.04 8.45 7.85
CA ASN A 104 -6.06 7.28 6.98
C ASN A 104 -5.20 7.55 5.73
N ILE A 105 -3.90 7.35 5.81
CA ILE A 105 -2.96 7.51 4.67
C ILE A 105 -3.30 6.62 3.47
N LEU A 106 -4.16 5.61 3.66
CA LEU A 106 -4.62 4.71 2.61
C LEU A 106 -5.92 5.17 1.92
N ASN A 107 -6.64 6.11 2.54
CA ASN A 107 -7.87 6.79 2.08
C ASN A 107 -7.84 8.22 2.62
N LEU A 108 -7.09 9.10 1.96
CA LEU A 108 -7.01 10.51 2.33
C LEU A 108 -8.32 11.20 1.91
N GLU A 109 -9.35 11.08 2.74
CA GLU A 109 -10.54 11.93 2.66
C GLU A 109 -10.22 13.20 3.45
N VAL A 110 -9.76 14.23 2.73
CA VAL A 110 -9.47 15.52 3.36
C VAL A 110 -10.81 16.10 3.83
N PRO A 111 -11.01 16.35 5.14
CA PRO A 111 -12.19 17.07 5.59
C PRO A 111 -12.10 18.49 5.06
N VAL A 112 -13.06 18.84 4.21
CA VAL A 112 -13.24 20.19 3.70
C VAL A 112 -13.79 21.03 4.85
N ILE A 113 -12.99 21.96 5.36
CA ILE A 113 -13.48 23.14 6.09
C ILE A 113 -13.77 24.26 5.10
#